data_AF-A0A2G9T4U0-F1
#
_entry.id   AF-A0A2G9T4U0-F1
#
_cell.length_a   1.000
_cell.length_b   1.000
_cell.length_c   1.000
_cell.angle_alpha   90.00
_cell.angle_beta   90.00
_cell.angle_gamma   90.00
#
_symmetry.space_group_name_H-M   'P 1'
#
loop_
_entity.id
_entity.type
_entity.pdbx_description
1 polymer ?
#
loop_
_entity_poly.entity_id
_entity_poly.type
_entity_poly.pdbx_seq_one_letter_code
_entity_poly.pdbx_strand_id
1 'polypeptide(L)' 'TCTGDDVIGCAYLGMLAHDKSEIEQWKNTVEHMGKEYKGTHNLKPPHSAPPVHVAETGDHGVDDD' A
#
# COMPACT_ATOMS: atom_id res chain seq x y z
N THR A 1 6.93 -2.52 14.86
CA THR A 1 5.48 -2.33 15.05
C THR A 1 4.80 -3.62 14.62
N CYS A 2 3.99 -4.21 15.50
CA CYS A 2 3.30 -5.49 15.26
C CYS A 2 1.86 -5.32 15.74
N THR A 3 1.10 -4.47 15.05
CA THR A 3 -0.34 -4.33 15.30
C THR A 3 -1.18 -5.22 14.39
N GLY A 4 -0.55 -5.91 13.42
CA GLY A 4 -1.24 -6.77 12.45
C GLY A 4 -1.93 -6.02 11.30
N ASP A 5 -1.94 -4.68 11.36
CA ASP A 5 -2.56 -3.79 10.38
C ASP A 5 -1.55 -3.18 9.38
N ASP A 6 -0.42 -3.86 9.15
CA ASP A 6 0.62 -3.35 8.26
C ASP A 6 0.15 -3.37 6.80
N VAL A 7 0.41 -2.27 6.08
CA VAL A 7 0.04 -2.12 4.67
C VAL A 7 0.93 -3.00 3.79
N ILE A 8 0.34 -4.00 3.12
CA ILE A 8 1.04 -4.89 2.17
C ILE A 8 1.19 -4.28 0.76
N GLY A 9 0.34 -3.31 0.42
CA GLY A 9 0.36 -2.63 -0.87
C GLY A 9 -0.91 -1.83 -1.12
N CYS A 10 -0.91 -1.09 -2.23
CA CYS A 10 -1.98 -0.16 -2.62
C CYS A 10 -2.26 -0.23 -4.12
N ALA A 11 -3.52 0.03 -4.49
CA ALA A 11 -3.94 0.32 -5.86
C ALA A 11 -4.80 1.59 -5.81
N TYR A 12 -4.74 2.39 -6.87
CA TYR A 12 -5.36 3.71 -6.88
C TYR A 12 -6.33 3.84 -8.05
N LEU A 13 -7.52 4.36 -7.81
CA LEU A 13 -8.46 4.78 -8.85
C LEU A 13 -8.53 6.32 -8.89
N GLY A 14 -9.01 6.88 -9.99
CA GLY A 14 -9.15 8.33 -10.11
C GLY A 14 -7.86 9.04 -10.49
N MET A 15 -7.64 10.23 -9.93
CA MET A 15 -6.50 11.09 -10.30
C MET A 15 -5.13 10.47 -9.99
N LEU A 16 -5.08 9.51 -9.05
CA LEU A 16 -3.87 8.81 -8.65
C LEU A 16 -3.71 7.45 -9.36
N ALA A 17 -4.57 7.10 -10.31
CA ALA A 17 -4.44 5.86 -11.07
C ALA A 17 -3.19 5.90 -11.96
N HIS A 18 -2.37 4.85 -11.88
CA HIS A 18 -1.14 4.72 -12.66
C HIS A 18 -1.26 3.61 -13.71
N ASP A 19 -1.94 2.52 -13.38
CA ASP A 19 -2.06 1.38 -14.29
C ASP A 19 -3.22 1.58 -15.25
N LYS A 20 -3.06 1.05 -16.46
CA LYS A 20 -4.11 1.07 -17.48
C LYS A 20 -5.44 0.50 -16.95
N SER A 21 -5.40 -0.59 -16.18
CA SER A 21 -6.61 -1.20 -15.62
C SER A 21 -7.33 -0.29 -14.61
N GLU A 22 -6.58 0.43 -13.78
CA GLU A 22 -7.12 1.40 -12.82
C GLU A 22 -7.78 2.57 -13.53
N ILE A 23 -7.10 3.12 -14.54
CA ILE A 23 -7.58 4.24 -15.35
C ILE A 23 -8.86 3.85 -16.09
N GLU A 24 -8.88 2.68 -16.73
CA GLU A 24 -10.05 2.18 -17.46
C GLU A 24 -11.25 1.91 -16.54
N GLN A 25 -11.01 1.32 -15.36
CA GLN A 25 -12.08 1.10 -14.38
C GLN A 25 -12.66 2.42 -13.87
N TRP A 26 -11.81 3.40 -13.56
CA TRP A 26 -12.27 4.72 -13.14
C TRP A 26 -13.09 5.41 -14.23
N LYS A 27 -12.58 5.39 -15.48
CA LYS A 27 -13.27 5.94 -16.65
C LYS A 27 -14.67 5.34 -16.80
N ASN A 28 -14.77 4.01 -16.76
CA ASN A 28 -16.05 3.32 -16.89
C ASN A 28 -17.04 3.72 -15.78
N THR A 29 -16.54 3.87 -14.56
CA THR A 29 -17.36 4.25 -13.39
C THR A 29 -17.92 5.66 -13.54
N VAL A 30 -17.13 6.63 -14.02
CA VAL A 30 -17.59 8.02 -14.17
C VAL A 30 -18.48 8.22 -15.40
N GLU A 31 -18.25 7.46 -16.47
CA GLU A 31 -19.05 7.56 -17.71
C GLU A 31 -20.43 6.88 -17.58
N HIS A 32 -20.54 5.86 -16.72
CA HIS A 32 -21.75 5.03 -16.61
C HIS A 32 -22.28 5.03 -15.18
N MET A 33 -22.74 6.20 -14.71
CA MET A 33 -23.30 6.34 -13.37
C MET A 33 -24.46 5.35 -13.13
N GLY A 34 -24.48 4.74 -11.94
CA GLY A 34 -25.48 3.75 -11.55
C GLY A 34 -25.19 2.33 -12.02
N LYS A 35 -24.08 2.08 -12.72
CA LYS A 35 -23.60 0.75 -13.07
C LYS A 35 -22.35 0.40 -12.27
N GLU A 36 -22.34 -0.80 -11.69
CA GLU A 36 -21.18 -1.33 -10.96
C GLU A 36 -20.17 -2.00 -11.90
N TYR A 37 -18.89 -1.75 -11.64
CA TYR A 37 -17.77 -2.33 -12.38
C TYR A 37 -16.83 -3.06 -11.44
N LYS A 38 -16.47 -4.30 -11.80
CA LYS A 38 -15.51 -5.12 -11.08
C LYS A 38 -14.23 -5.24 -11.91
N GLY A 39 -13.08 -4.99 -11.28
CA GLY A 39 -11.77 -5.20 -11.88
C GLY A 39 -10.75 -5.69 -10.84
N THR A 40 -9.68 -6.28 -11.34
CA THR A 40 -8.55 -6.79 -10.55
C THR A 40 -7.33 -5.93 -10.83
N HIS A 41 -6.66 -5.45 -9.79
CA HIS A 41 -5.45 -4.63 -9.88
C HIS A 41 -4.32 -5.26 -9.07
N ASN A 42 -3.09 -5.07 -9.54
CA ASN A 42 -1.92 -5.49 -8.79
C ASN A 42 -1.63 -4.48 -7.69
N LEU A 43 -1.43 -4.98 -6.47
CA LEU A 43 -0.99 -4.13 -5.36
C LEU A 43 0.44 -3.66 -5.62
N LYS A 44 0.65 -2.36 -5.48
CA LYS A 44 1.94 -1.70 -5.61
C LYS A 44 2.47 -1.34 -4.22
N PRO A 45 3.80 -1.24 -4.03
CA PRO A 45 4.36 -0.78 -2.77
C PRO A 45 3.80 0.60 -2.40
N PRO A 46 3.52 0.86 -1.11
CA PRO A 46 3.11 2.18 -0.67
C PRO A 46 4.21 3.21 -1.01
N HIS A 47 3.80 4.42 -1.42
CA HIS A 47 4.72 5.51 -1.79
C HIS A 47 5.65 5.94 -0.63
N SER A 48 5.28 5.62 0.61
CA SER A 48 6.10 5.83 1.79
C SER A 48 6.52 4.48 2.35
N ALA A 49 7.82 4.32 2.64
CA ALA A 49 8.31 3.16 3.36
C ALA A 49 7.55 3.06 4.70
N PRO A 50 7.17 1.84 5.14
CA PRO A 50 6.56 1.68 6.46
C PRO A 50 7.48 2.31 7.51
N PRO A 51 6.94 2.97 8.55
CA PRO A 51 7.74 3.56 9.62
C PRO A 51 8.47 2.43 10.36
N VAL A 52 9.70 2.16 9.91
CA VAL A 52 10.62 1.19 10.51
C VAL A 52 10.91 1.65 11.93
N HIS A 53 10.20 1.08 12.91
CA HIS A 53 10.71 1.11 14.27
C HIS A 53 11.89 0.17 14.29
N VAL A 54 13.08 0.71 14.07
CA VAL A 54 14.34 0.05 14.42
C VAL A 54 14.28 -0.12 15.93
N ALA A 55 13.88 -1.31 16.39
CA ALA A 55 14.14 -1.67 17.78
C ALA A 55 15.67 -1.72 17.90
N GLU A 56 16.24 -0.82 18.69
CA GLU A 56 17.66 -0.82 18.99
C GLU A 56 18.03 -2.22 19.51
N THR A 57 18.83 -2.96 18.74
CA THR A 57 19.44 -4.20 19.22
C THR A 57 20.38 -3.78 20.34
N GLY A 58 19.96 -4.00 21.58
CA GLY A 58 20.76 -3.66 22.75
C GLY A 58 22.15 -4.26 22.62
N ASP A 59 23.14 -3.38 22.50
CA ASP A 59 24.54 -3.68 22.75
C ASP A 59 24.65 -4.06 24.24
N HIS A 60 24.46 -5.34 24.55
CA HIS A 60 24.98 -5.89 25.79
C HIS A 60 26.46 -6.15 25.57
N GLY A 61 27.24 -5.06 25.68
CA GLY A 61 28.64 -5.13 26.04
C GLY A 61 28.75 -5.91 27.34
N VAL A 62 29.22 -7.16 27.22
CA VAL A 62 29.62 -7.97 28.36
C VAL A 62 31.09 -7.62 28.63
N ASP A 63 31.30 -6.59 29.44
CA ASP A 63 32.48 -6.44 30.28
C ASP A 63 32.13 -7.05 31.65
N ASP A 64 32.77 -8.17 32.03
CA ASP A 64 33.36 -8.37 33.37
C ASP A 64 34.15 -9.71 33.42
N ASP A 65 35.45 -9.58 33.72
CA ASP A 65 36.48 -10.51 34.26
C ASP A 65 36.60 -11.98 33.80
#